data_AF-A0A351ZVG0-F1
#
_entry.id   AF-A0A351ZVG0-F1
#
_cell.length_a   1.000
_cell.length_b   1.000
_cell.length_c   1.000
_cell.angle_alpha   90.00
_cell.angle_beta   90.00
_cell.angle_gamma   90.00
#
_symmetry.space_group_name_H-M   'P 1'
#
loop_
_entity.id
_entity.type
_entity.pdbx_description
1 polymer ?
#
loop_
_entity_poly.entity_id
_entity_poly.type
_entity_poly.pdbx_seq_one_letter_code
_entity_poly.pdbx_strand_id
1 'polypeptide(L)'
;YDVDSIAAAALREPLTDSMAVETILLDMQQALIFGSTSLQRVNTVIRVHSIDSLAQLPLPKRFDEATEGWQKLMILASNGDQRTIDLRRNDASLEGVAAGDVIIYSAEKWHRDSMFTRHGHMNMSLSPLSHTRLARLSMIVPLTDNYQFKIHNFDPVQSDVETPSGMLFTWTARDVRPVVQEMFMPPLIDYVPHVELSTFPGWSIVVRQMKDAFSRRLQSCDQLRTLVDSLLPPDRKWKKEVVATTIAHWVIESITQQPSSSLAFTPYRACDVLALRSGTTADKVMLASMMMAERGVEAIPTLIKSQSNLTYNEPTVSMPFDHMVLVLPGDSSAQMIDLSFRPVPYGVAPTSIENAFALPVSDRMRDPVRLHKRFITPRSYVVTTQMRIDTVGWITSRTSLHARDFDSSAVMRMARSFVPSGMPMP
;
A
#
# COMPACT_ATOMS: atom_id res chain seq x y z
N TYR A 1 -4.97 -15.99 28.10
CA TYR A 1 -4.98 -17.18 27.23
C TYR A 1 -3.57 -17.69 27.16
N ASP A 2 -3.37 -18.95 27.53
CA ASP A 2 -2.07 -19.60 27.52
C ASP A 2 -1.92 -20.38 26.20
N VAL A 3 -0.94 -19.98 25.38
CA VAL A 3 -0.67 -20.56 24.07
C VAL A 3 -0.30 -22.03 24.22
N ASP A 4 0.47 -22.37 25.26
CA ASP A 4 0.97 -23.73 25.48
C ASP A 4 -0.19 -24.66 25.85
N SER A 5 -1.09 -24.22 26.73
CA SER A 5 -2.33 -24.96 27.05
C SER A 5 -3.20 -25.21 25.82
N ILE A 6 -3.34 -24.23 24.92
CA ILE A 6 -4.14 -24.36 23.69
C ILE A 6 -3.48 -25.34 22.72
N ALA A 7 -2.17 -25.26 22.54
CA ALA A 7 -1.41 -26.19 21.71
C ALA A 7 -1.49 -27.64 22.26
N ALA A 8 -1.36 -27.81 23.57
CA ALA A 8 -1.50 -29.11 24.23
C ALA A 8 -2.92 -29.69 24.12
N ALA A 9 -3.95 -28.83 24.12
CA ALA A 9 -5.32 -29.26 23.85
C ALA A 9 -5.49 -29.70 22.39
N ALA A 10 -5.01 -28.90 21.45
CA ALA A 10 -5.07 -29.19 20.01
C ALA A 10 -4.37 -30.50 19.64
N LEU A 11 -3.26 -30.82 20.31
CA LEU A 11 -2.55 -32.11 20.14
C LEU A 11 -3.45 -33.34 20.33
N ARG A 12 -4.39 -33.24 21.28
CA ARG A 12 -5.28 -34.35 21.68
C ARG A 12 -6.52 -34.44 20.80
N GLU A 13 -6.75 -33.47 19.91
CA GLU A 13 -7.92 -33.48 19.03
C GLU A 13 -7.76 -34.52 17.92
N PRO A 14 -8.83 -35.25 17.58
CA PRO A 14 -8.79 -36.20 16.47
C PRO A 14 -8.53 -35.48 15.14
N LEU A 15 -7.91 -36.19 14.20
CA LEU A 15 -7.72 -35.68 12.85
C LEU A 15 -9.05 -35.70 12.08
N THR A 16 -9.15 -34.82 11.09
CA THR A 16 -10.31 -34.72 10.20
C THR A 16 -9.83 -34.61 8.77
N ASP A 17 -10.51 -35.27 7.84
CA ASP A 17 -10.20 -35.20 6.42
C ASP A 17 -10.81 -33.96 5.75
N SER A 18 -11.64 -33.19 6.48
CA SER A 18 -12.36 -32.03 5.94
C SER A 18 -11.46 -30.82 5.64
N MET A 19 -10.26 -30.77 6.22
CA MET A 19 -9.29 -29.71 5.98
C MET A 19 -7.88 -30.23 6.24
N ALA A 20 -6.90 -29.76 5.46
CA ALA A 20 -5.50 -30.16 5.67
C ALA A 20 -4.89 -29.52 6.93
N VAL A 21 -5.31 -28.28 7.23
CA VAL A 21 -4.78 -27.50 8.35
C VAL A 21 -5.89 -26.62 8.95
N GLU A 22 -5.90 -26.49 10.27
CA GLU A 22 -6.78 -25.58 11.00
C GLU A 22 -5.95 -24.61 11.88
N THR A 23 -6.30 -23.33 11.85
CA THR A 23 -5.78 -22.37 12.83
C THR A 23 -6.65 -22.40 14.08
N ILE A 24 -6.14 -22.98 15.16
CA ILE A 24 -6.85 -23.09 16.43
C ILE A 24 -6.93 -21.73 17.12
N LEU A 25 -5.81 -20.99 17.09
CA LEU A 25 -5.70 -19.64 17.67
C LEU A 25 -4.94 -18.75 16.71
N LEU A 26 -5.49 -17.57 16.43
CA LEU A 26 -4.78 -16.41 15.93
C LEU A 26 -4.92 -15.29 16.95
N ASP A 27 -3.84 -14.98 17.67
CA ASP A 27 -3.80 -13.93 18.68
C ASP A 27 -2.83 -12.84 18.24
N MET A 28 -3.38 -11.73 17.79
CA MET A 28 -2.61 -10.56 17.42
C MET A 28 -2.81 -9.49 18.50
N GLN A 29 -1.70 -8.97 19.01
CA GLN A 29 -1.68 -7.92 20.01
C GLN A 29 -0.81 -6.78 19.48
N GLN A 30 -1.23 -5.54 19.70
CA GLN A 30 -0.40 -4.39 19.38
C GLN A 30 -0.57 -3.32 20.45
N ALA A 31 0.55 -2.76 20.91
CA ALA A 31 0.58 -1.71 21.91
C ALA A 31 1.18 -0.45 21.30
N LEU A 32 0.46 0.66 21.40
CA LEU A 32 0.98 1.97 21.05
C LEU A 32 1.75 2.53 22.25
N ILE A 33 3.05 2.76 22.07
CA ILE A 33 3.94 3.12 23.18
C ILE A 33 4.13 4.64 23.24
N PHE A 34 4.53 5.23 22.12
CA PHE A 34 4.73 6.68 22.01
C PHE A 34 4.67 7.15 20.56
N GLY A 35 3.84 8.15 20.27
CA GLY A 35 3.62 8.60 18.90
C GLY A 35 3.10 7.47 18.03
N SER A 36 3.81 7.18 16.94
CA SER A 36 3.57 6.06 16.02
C SER A 36 4.46 4.84 16.30
N THR A 37 5.27 4.89 17.37
CA THR A 37 6.02 3.72 17.83
C THR A 37 5.05 2.71 18.44
N SER A 38 5.05 1.50 17.91
CA SER A 38 4.24 0.40 18.40
C SER A 38 5.02 -0.90 18.51
N LEU A 39 4.58 -1.74 19.44
CA LEU A 39 5.03 -3.11 19.60
C LEU A 39 3.91 -4.03 19.15
N GLN A 40 4.19 -4.90 18.19
CA GLN A 40 3.26 -5.92 17.73
C GLN A 40 3.73 -7.29 18.20
N ARG A 41 2.81 -8.09 18.74
CA ARG A 41 3.00 -9.51 19.05
C ARG A 41 1.97 -10.34 18.32
N VAL A 42 2.41 -11.46 17.77
CA VAL A 42 1.52 -12.43 17.12
C VAL A 42 1.83 -13.80 17.67
N ASN A 43 0.78 -14.53 18.07
CA ASN A 43 0.85 -15.94 18.38
C ASN A 43 -0.20 -16.67 17.55
N THR A 44 0.23 -17.72 16.85
CA THR A 44 -0.65 -18.56 16.06
C THR A 44 -0.44 -20.01 16.45
N VAL A 45 -1.52 -20.74 16.71
CA VAL A 45 -1.51 -22.18 16.95
C VAL A 45 -2.23 -22.86 15.80
N ILE A 46 -1.55 -23.78 15.13
CA ILE A 46 -2.00 -24.42 13.90
C ILE A 46 -1.98 -25.93 14.10
N ARG A 47 -3.11 -26.59 13.85
CA ARG A 47 -3.23 -28.05 13.86
C ARG A 47 -3.04 -28.60 12.45
N VAL A 48 -2.12 -29.54 12.28
CA VAL A 48 -1.91 -30.24 11.01
C VAL A 48 -2.79 -31.48 10.97
N HIS A 49 -3.71 -31.56 10.00
CA HIS A 49 -4.57 -32.72 9.80
C HIS A 49 -4.08 -33.60 8.65
N SER A 50 -3.46 -33.03 7.61
CA SER A 50 -2.80 -33.76 6.55
C SER A 50 -1.55 -33.02 6.05
N ILE A 51 -0.63 -33.77 5.41
CA ILE A 51 0.64 -33.22 4.92
C ILE A 51 0.56 -32.65 3.50
N ASP A 52 -0.49 -32.97 2.75
CA ASP A 52 -0.63 -32.69 1.31
C ASP A 52 -0.66 -31.18 0.98
N SER A 53 -0.91 -30.33 1.99
CA SER A 53 -0.97 -28.87 1.83
C SER A 53 0.01 -28.12 2.73
N LEU A 54 0.98 -28.80 3.37
CA LEU A 54 1.99 -28.13 4.21
C LEU A 54 2.82 -27.12 3.42
N ALA A 55 3.12 -27.40 2.15
CA ALA A 55 3.81 -26.47 1.27
C ALA A 55 3.00 -25.20 0.95
N GLN A 56 1.69 -25.24 1.16
CA GLN A 56 0.78 -24.12 0.95
C GLN A 56 0.47 -23.38 2.27
N LEU A 57 1.05 -23.82 3.40
CA LEU A 57 0.95 -23.08 4.64
C LEU A 57 1.62 -21.71 4.43
N PRO A 58 0.92 -20.61 4.74
CA PRO A 58 1.54 -19.29 4.74
C PRO A 58 2.41 -19.15 5.97
N LEU A 59 3.58 -19.78 5.94
CA LEU A 59 4.57 -19.47 6.94
C LEU A 59 4.91 -17.99 6.77
N PRO A 60 4.82 -17.20 7.84
CA PRO A 60 5.13 -15.79 7.77
C PRO A 60 6.55 -15.64 7.27
N LYS A 61 6.74 -14.74 6.30
CA LYS A 61 8.06 -14.46 5.74
C LYS A 61 9.01 -14.09 6.87
N ARG A 62 10.27 -14.49 6.73
CA ARG A 62 11.34 -14.06 7.61
C ARG A 62 11.35 -12.55 7.72
N PHE A 63 11.51 -12.05 8.94
CA PHE A 63 11.73 -10.62 9.16
C PHE A 63 12.98 -10.14 8.40
N ASP A 64 12.88 -8.98 7.76
CA ASP A 64 14.05 -8.30 7.18
C ASP A 64 15.09 -8.04 8.27
N GLU A 65 16.38 -8.02 7.94
CA GLU A 65 17.48 -7.79 8.88
C GLU A 65 17.34 -6.47 9.63
N ALA A 66 16.77 -5.46 8.97
CA ALA A 66 16.47 -4.15 9.56
C ALA A 66 15.27 -4.15 10.54
N THR A 67 14.49 -5.24 10.60
CA THR A 67 13.36 -5.34 11.52
C THR A 67 13.84 -5.66 12.93
N GLU A 68 13.49 -4.79 13.87
CA GLU A 68 13.73 -5.02 15.29
C GLU A 68 12.64 -5.93 15.88
N GLY A 69 13.06 -7.04 16.49
CA GLY A 69 12.14 -8.02 17.05
C GLY A 69 12.69 -9.44 17.08
N TRP A 70 11.83 -10.40 17.36
CA TRP A 70 12.13 -11.84 17.29
C TRP A 70 10.98 -12.60 16.62
N GLN A 71 11.32 -13.71 15.99
CA GLN A 71 10.37 -14.52 15.25
C GLN A 71 10.79 -15.99 15.40
N LYS A 72 9.88 -16.84 15.88
CA LYS A 72 10.14 -18.26 16.07
C LYS A 72 8.97 -19.11 15.60
N LEU A 73 9.29 -20.33 15.21
CA LEU A 73 8.34 -21.38 14.90
C LEU A 73 8.68 -22.59 15.73
N MET A 74 7.71 -23.10 16.49
CA MET A 74 7.84 -24.33 17.27
C MET A 74 6.94 -25.38 16.65
N ILE A 75 7.48 -26.57 16.45
CA ILE A 75 6.74 -27.76 16.05
C ILE A 75 6.67 -28.64 17.28
N LEU A 76 5.44 -28.95 17.68
CA LEU A 76 5.10 -29.85 18.75
C LEU A 76 4.53 -31.12 18.12
N ALA A 77 5.33 -32.17 18.11
CA ALA A 77 4.97 -33.44 17.49
C ALA A 77 3.93 -34.19 18.33
N SER A 78 3.14 -35.04 17.68
CA SER A 78 2.13 -35.88 18.34
C SER A 78 2.68 -36.79 19.44
N ASN A 79 3.95 -37.19 19.36
CA ASN A 79 4.66 -37.98 20.37
C ASN A 79 5.16 -37.15 21.58
N GLY A 80 4.96 -35.83 21.55
CA GLY A 80 5.40 -34.89 22.58
C GLY A 80 6.76 -34.23 22.32
N ASP A 81 7.49 -34.64 21.28
CA ASP A 81 8.77 -34.01 20.93
C ASP A 81 8.56 -32.57 20.47
N GLN A 82 9.53 -31.71 20.78
CA GLN A 82 9.49 -30.29 20.44
C GLN A 82 10.72 -29.88 19.65
N ARG A 83 10.50 -29.13 18.57
CA ARG A 83 11.54 -28.50 17.78
C ARG A 83 11.25 -27.03 17.60
N THR A 84 12.17 -26.16 18.03
CA THR A 84 12.06 -24.71 17.83
C THR A 84 13.04 -24.24 16.77
N ILE A 85 12.55 -23.40 15.86
CA ILE A 85 13.31 -22.79 14.77
C ILE A 85 13.30 -21.27 15.02
N ASP A 86 14.48 -20.68 15.18
CA ASP A 86 14.66 -19.23 15.16
C ASP A 86 14.67 -18.76 13.70
N LEU A 87 13.56 -18.12 13.31
CA LEU A 87 13.34 -17.69 11.95
C LEU A 87 14.20 -16.49 11.56
N ARG A 88 14.89 -15.84 12.50
CA ARG A 88 15.89 -14.80 12.15
C ARG A 88 17.15 -15.38 11.52
N ARG A 89 17.45 -16.64 11.82
CA ARG A 89 18.72 -17.29 11.44
C ARG A 89 18.52 -18.39 10.41
N ASN A 90 17.33 -18.97 10.35
CA ASN A 90 17.02 -20.11 9.51
C ASN A 90 15.70 -19.88 8.79
N ASP A 91 15.54 -20.51 7.64
CA ASP A 91 14.26 -20.50 6.94
C ASP A 91 13.24 -21.40 7.64
N ALA A 92 11.96 -21.13 7.43
CA ALA A 92 10.86 -21.88 8.01
C ALA A 92 10.72 -23.27 7.34
N SER A 93 11.60 -24.21 7.70
CA SER A 93 11.49 -25.59 7.23
C SER A 93 10.46 -26.37 8.03
N LEU A 94 9.50 -26.96 7.33
CA LEU A 94 8.53 -27.91 7.87
C LEU A 94 8.93 -29.36 7.64
N GLU A 95 10.22 -29.61 7.37
CA GLU A 95 10.74 -30.97 7.19
C GLU A 95 10.49 -31.81 8.45
N GLY A 96 9.89 -32.99 8.28
CA GLY A 96 9.55 -33.89 9.38
C GLY A 96 8.25 -33.56 10.12
N VAL A 97 7.48 -32.55 9.69
CA VAL A 97 6.12 -32.33 10.18
C VAL A 97 5.19 -33.42 9.65
N ALA A 98 4.39 -34.01 10.54
CA ALA A 98 3.43 -35.05 10.25
C ALA A 98 1.99 -34.63 10.57
N ALA A 99 1.02 -35.39 10.06
CA ALA A 99 -0.37 -35.25 10.46
C ALA A 99 -0.50 -35.51 11.98
N GLY A 100 -1.23 -34.64 12.67
CA GLY A 100 -1.35 -34.67 14.13
C GLY A 100 -0.28 -33.91 14.88
N ASP A 101 0.61 -33.19 14.20
CA ASP A 101 1.48 -32.23 14.85
C ASP A 101 0.76 -30.89 15.05
N VAL A 102 1.33 -30.06 15.92
CA VAL A 102 0.90 -28.67 16.16
C VAL A 102 2.06 -27.73 15.85
N ILE A 103 1.81 -26.71 15.05
CA ILE A 103 2.76 -25.65 14.75
C ILE A 103 2.35 -24.42 15.56
N ILE A 104 3.29 -23.89 16.36
CA ILE A 104 3.13 -22.65 17.10
C ILE A 104 4.06 -21.62 16.46
N TYR A 105 3.47 -20.58 15.89
CA TYR A 105 4.21 -19.41 15.44
C TYR A 105 4.11 -18.32 16.50
N SER A 106 5.25 -17.73 16.86
CA SER A 106 5.29 -16.58 17.75
C SER A 106 6.25 -15.54 17.21
N ALA A 107 5.84 -14.28 17.27
CA ALA A 107 6.72 -13.18 16.90
C ALA A 107 6.42 -11.92 17.69
N GLU A 108 7.47 -11.11 17.85
CA GLU A 108 7.40 -9.75 18.35
C GLU A 108 8.14 -8.84 17.38
N LYS A 109 7.50 -7.75 16.99
CA LYS A 109 8.06 -6.77 16.06
C LYS A 109 7.87 -5.36 16.61
N TRP A 110 8.94 -4.59 16.57
CA TRP A 110 8.90 -3.16 16.81
C TRP A 110 8.66 -2.43 15.50
N HIS A 111 7.70 -1.51 15.53
CA HIS A 111 7.49 -0.54 14.47
C HIS A 111 7.81 0.84 15.04
N ARG A 112 8.79 1.51 14.44
CA ARG A 112 9.12 2.90 14.76
C ARG A 112 8.85 3.73 13.53
N ASP A 113 7.90 4.64 13.65
CA ASP A 113 7.71 5.71 12.66
C ASP A 113 8.15 7.03 13.31
N SER A 114 9.06 7.72 12.61
CA SER A 114 9.68 8.96 13.09
C SER A 114 8.92 10.20 12.67
N MET A 115 7.95 10.07 11.76
CA MET A 115 7.17 11.18 11.23
C MET A 115 6.12 11.65 12.25
N PHE A 116 5.41 10.70 12.86
CA PHE A 116 4.31 11.00 13.78
C PHE A 116 4.73 10.74 15.23
N THR A 117 5.26 11.75 15.90
CA THR A 117 5.81 11.60 17.27
C THR A 117 4.77 11.69 18.38
N ARG A 118 3.53 12.11 18.07
CA ARG A 118 2.45 12.31 19.07
C ARG A 118 1.16 11.54 18.79
N HIS A 119 1.01 11.02 17.58
CA HIS A 119 -0.18 10.30 17.15
C HIS A 119 0.24 8.99 16.50
N GLY A 120 -0.54 7.96 16.76
CA GLY A 120 -0.39 6.62 16.20
C GLY A 120 -1.66 6.16 15.51
N HIS A 121 -1.46 5.24 14.58
CA HIS A 121 -2.53 4.50 13.93
C HIS A 121 -2.15 3.02 13.89
N MET A 122 -3.16 2.16 13.82
CA MET A 122 -3.02 0.71 13.88
C MET A 122 -4.05 0.10 12.93
N ASN A 123 -3.65 -0.95 12.21
CA ASN A 123 -4.57 -1.76 11.41
C ASN A 123 -4.24 -3.22 11.68
N MET A 124 -5.23 -3.97 12.16
CA MET A 124 -5.12 -5.39 12.46
C MET A 124 -6.14 -6.14 11.62
N SER A 125 -5.64 -6.90 10.65
CA SER A 125 -6.45 -7.66 9.69
C SER A 125 -6.40 -9.16 9.96
N LEU A 126 -7.55 -9.80 9.93
CA LEU A 126 -7.72 -11.25 9.87
C LEU A 126 -7.74 -11.66 8.40
N SER A 127 -6.61 -12.09 7.85
CA SER A 127 -6.57 -12.72 6.53
C SER A 127 -6.27 -14.20 6.67
N PRO A 128 -7.18 -14.99 7.27
CA PRO A 128 -6.91 -16.39 7.51
C PRO A 128 -6.87 -17.14 6.17
N LEU A 129 -5.80 -17.89 5.95
CA LEU A 129 -5.64 -18.76 4.78
C LEU A 129 -6.09 -20.20 5.08
N SER A 130 -6.46 -20.48 6.33
CA SER A 130 -7.13 -21.69 6.77
C SER A 130 -8.30 -21.33 7.69
N HIS A 131 -9.19 -22.27 7.95
CA HIS A 131 -10.25 -22.07 8.95
C HIS A 131 -9.63 -21.66 10.30
N THR A 132 -10.11 -20.56 10.88
CA THR A 132 -9.61 -20.03 12.16
C THR A 132 -10.68 -20.13 13.23
N ARG A 133 -10.50 -21.05 14.17
CA ARG A 133 -11.48 -21.34 15.22
C ARG A 133 -11.64 -20.19 16.21
N LEU A 134 -10.53 -19.57 16.60
CA LEU A 134 -10.53 -18.41 17.48
C LEU A 134 -9.51 -17.37 16.97
N ALA A 135 -10.02 -16.20 16.63
CA ALA A 135 -9.22 -15.03 16.32
C ALA A 135 -9.42 -13.96 17.40
N ARG A 136 -8.32 -13.40 17.89
CA ARG A 136 -8.31 -12.32 18.86
C ARG A 136 -7.40 -11.21 18.39
N LEU A 137 -7.95 -10.00 18.33
CA LEU A 137 -7.23 -8.78 18.04
C LEU A 137 -7.25 -7.91 19.30
N SER A 138 -6.09 -7.53 19.81
CA SER A 138 -5.99 -6.72 21.03
C SER A 138 -5.14 -5.48 20.77
N MET A 139 -5.64 -4.31 21.16
CA MET A 139 -4.94 -3.04 21.02
C MET A 139 -4.86 -2.32 22.36
N ILE A 140 -3.65 -1.98 22.79
CA ILE A 140 -3.42 -1.09 23.94
C ILE A 140 -3.04 0.28 23.43
N VAL A 141 -3.80 1.29 23.83
CA VAL A 141 -3.52 2.70 23.49
C VAL A 141 -3.37 3.54 24.76
N PRO A 142 -2.48 4.55 24.78
CA PRO A 142 -2.38 5.47 25.91
C PRO A 142 -3.74 6.12 26.19
N LEU A 143 -3.99 6.44 27.47
CA LEU A 143 -5.21 7.18 27.84
C LEU A 143 -5.19 8.55 27.14
N THR A 144 -6.13 8.74 26.23
CA THR A 144 -6.33 9.95 25.43
C THR A 144 -7.81 10.09 25.13
N ASP A 145 -8.30 11.33 25.05
CA ASP A 145 -9.71 11.62 24.77
C ASP A 145 -10.08 11.43 23.29
N ASN A 146 -9.09 11.19 22.43
CA ASN A 146 -9.26 11.15 20.97
C ASN A 146 -8.78 9.82 20.39
N TYR A 147 -9.64 8.80 20.43
CA TYR A 147 -9.48 7.60 19.63
C TYR A 147 -10.66 7.43 18.68
N GLN A 148 -10.35 6.99 17.46
CA GLN A 148 -11.33 6.60 16.46
C GLN A 148 -11.00 5.18 16.08
N PHE A 149 -12.01 4.31 16.01
CA PHE A 149 -11.82 2.98 15.45
C PHE A 149 -12.91 2.69 14.43
N LYS A 150 -12.57 1.84 13.47
CA LYS A 150 -13.52 1.28 12.50
C LYS A 150 -13.33 -0.23 12.46
N ILE A 151 -14.46 -0.94 12.44
CA ILE A 151 -14.51 -2.38 12.28
C ILE A 151 -15.07 -2.64 10.90
N HIS A 152 -14.40 -3.48 10.14
CA HIS A 152 -14.73 -3.76 8.76
C HIS A 152 -14.92 -5.26 8.55
N ASN A 153 -15.97 -5.62 7.81
CA ASN A 153 -16.22 -6.97 7.30
C ASN A 153 -16.44 -8.08 8.36
N PHE A 154 -16.79 -7.72 9.59
CA PHE A 154 -17.24 -8.66 10.64
C PHE A 154 -17.86 -7.95 11.85
N ASP A 155 -18.56 -8.73 12.69
CA ASP A 155 -19.16 -8.29 13.95
C ASP A 155 -18.48 -9.04 15.12
N PRO A 156 -17.34 -8.56 15.65
CA PRO A 156 -16.66 -9.19 16.77
C PRO A 156 -17.39 -8.99 18.09
N VAL A 157 -17.13 -9.90 19.04
CA VAL A 157 -17.35 -9.61 20.46
C VAL A 157 -16.25 -8.65 20.91
N GLN A 158 -16.63 -7.44 21.32
CA GLN A 158 -15.72 -6.40 21.80
C GLN A 158 -15.73 -6.32 23.33
N SER A 159 -14.55 -6.08 23.92
CA SER A 159 -14.40 -5.73 25.33
C SER A 159 -13.33 -4.65 25.51
N ASP A 160 -13.63 -3.68 26.36
CA ASP A 160 -12.79 -2.52 26.61
C ASP A 160 -12.44 -2.48 28.10
N VAL A 161 -11.15 -2.44 28.42
CA VAL A 161 -10.65 -2.49 29.80
C VAL A 161 -9.56 -1.46 30.00
N GLU A 162 -9.73 -0.60 30.99
CA GLU A 162 -8.65 0.28 31.42
C GLU A 162 -7.56 -0.52 32.15
N THR A 163 -6.31 -0.28 31.77
CA THR A 163 -5.13 -0.93 32.36
C THR A 163 -4.13 0.14 32.79
N PRO A 164 -3.15 -0.17 33.65
CA PRO A 164 -2.07 0.77 33.98
C PRO A 164 -1.29 1.29 32.77
N SER A 165 -1.31 0.55 31.65
CA SER A 165 -0.62 0.91 30.40
C SER A 165 -1.50 1.69 29.42
N GLY A 166 -2.80 1.88 29.71
CA GLY A 166 -3.75 2.52 28.81
C GLY A 166 -5.06 1.75 28.65
N MET A 167 -5.87 2.16 27.67
CA MET A 167 -7.11 1.46 27.31
C MET A 167 -6.77 0.24 26.45
N LEU A 168 -7.19 -0.94 26.90
CA LEU A 168 -7.09 -2.20 26.16
C LEU A 168 -8.43 -2.49 25.48
N PHE A 169 -8.44 -2.42 24.16
CA PHE A 169 -9.52 -2.89 23.32
C PHE A 169 -9.23 -4.32 22.88
N THR A 170 -10.22 -5.20 22.95
CA THR A 170 -10.12 -6.58 22.46
C THR A 170 -11.33 -6.93 21.61
N TRP A 171 -11.07 -7.43 20.40
CA TRP A 171 -12.07 -7.96 19.48
C TRP A 171 -11.84 -9.46 19.31
N THR A 172 -12.90 -10.24 19.51
CA THR A 172 -12.86 -11.69 19.37
C THR A 172 -13.82 -12.16 18.29
N ALA A 173 -13.32 -12.98 17.38
CA ALA A 173 -14.10 -13.67 16.37
C ALA A 173 -13.89 -15.19 16.49
N ARG A 174 -14.93 -15.96 16.16
CA ARG A 174 -14.91 -17.42 16.16
C ARG A 174 -15.29 -17.94 14.78
N ASP A 175 -14.77 -19.11 14.43
CA ASP A 175 -15.09 -19.83 13.20
C ASP A 175 -14.95 -18.96 11.94
N VAL A 176 -13.82 -18.23 11.87
CA VAL A 176 -13.50 -17.35 10.75
C VAL A 176 -13.07 -18.20 9.57
N ARG A 177 -13.82 -18.10 8.47
CA ARG A 177 -13.57 -18.85 7.24
C ARG A 177 -12.33 -18.33 6.52
N PRO A 178 -11.59 -19.21 5.81
CA PRO A 178 -10.46 -18.78 5.01
C PRO A 178 -10.91 -17.92 3.84
N VAL A 179 -10.06 -16.98 3.44
CA VAL A 179 -10.25 -16.22 2.19
C VAL A 179 -9.50 -16.94 1.07
N VAL A 180 -10.24 -17.39 0.07
CA VAL A 180 -9.68 -17.98 -1.15
C VAL A 180 -9.28 -16.86 -2.08
N GLN A 181 -7.99 -16.78 -2.43
CA GLN A 181 -7.52 -15.78 -3.37
C GLN A 181 -7.86 -16.17 -4.81
N GLU A 182 -8.53 -15.28 -5.53
CA GLU A 182 -8.88 -15.46 -6.94
C GLU A 182 -8.05 -14.53 -7.83
N MET A 183 -7.81 -14.97 -9.07
CA MET A 183 -7.13 -14.12 -10.05
C MET A 183 -7.97 -12.86 -10.30
N PHE A 184 -7.35 -11.69 -10.22
CA PHE A 184 -8.01 -10.38 -10.36
C PHE A 184 -9.03 -10.01 -9.27
N MET A 185 -9.05 -10.73 -8.13
CA MET A 185 -9.80 -10.21 -6.98
C MET A 185 -9.23 -8.82 -6.57
N PRO A 186 -10.07 -7.87 -6.14
CA PRO A 186 -9.60 -6.64 -5.50
C PRO A 186 -8.62 -6.86 -4.29
N PRO A 187 -8.06 -5.79 -3.71
CA PRO A 187 -7.19 -5.90 -2.53
C PRO A 187 -7.87 -6.60 -1.34
N LEU A 188 -7.15 -7.52 -0.67
CA LEU A 188 -7.67 -8.28 0.48
C LEU A 188 -8.30 -7.41 1.58
N ILE A 189 -7.71 -6.26 1.85
CA ILE A 189 -8.17 -5.34 2.91
C ILE A 189 -9.65 -4.93 2.75
N ASP A 190 -10.18 -4.95 1.52
CA ASP A 190 -11.55 -4.52 1.25
C ASP A 190 -12.60 -5.52 1.77
N TYR A 191 -12.24 -6.78 2.02
CA TYR A 191 -13.20 -7.84 2.43
C TYR A 191 -12.73 -8.70 3.60
N VAL A 192 -11.45 -8.68 3.94
CA VAL A 192 -10.98 -9.38 5.15
C VAL A 192 -11.52 -8.66 6.39
N PRO A 193 -11.93 -9.39 7.44
CA PRO A 193 -12.24 -8.81 8.73
C PRO A 193 -11.05 -8.03 9.26
N HIS A 194 -11.22 -6.76 9.59
CA HIS A 194 -10.13 -5.98 10.17
C HIS A 194 -10.64 -4.86 11.06
N VAL A 195 -9.75 -4.41 11.94
CA VAL A 195 -9.99 -3.27 12.82
C VAL A 195 -8.92 -2.22 12.56
N GLU A 196 -9.36 -0.99 12.37
CA GLU A 196 -8.50 0.18 12.32
C GLU A 196 -8.68 1.00 13.59
N LEU A 197 -7.58 1.55 14.09
CA LEU A 197 -7.59 2.51 15.18
C LEU A 197 -6.67 3.68 14.85
N SER A 198 -7.12 4.88 15.21
CA SER A 198 -6.35 6.11 15.09
C SER A 198 -6.49 6.97 16.32
N THR A 199 -5.37 7.58 16.74
CA THR A 199 -5.31 8.63 17.78
C THR A 199 -5.13 10.03 17.18
N PHE A 200 -5.26 10.15 15.86
CA PHE A 200 -5.17 11.42 15.18
C PHE A 200 -6.49 12.19 15.32
N PRO A 201 -6.45 13.49 15.64
CA PRO A 201 -7.66 14.30 15.74
C PRO A 201 -8.27 14.64 14.36
N GLY A 202 -7.51 14.49 13.28
CA GLY A 202 -7.94 14.80 11.92
C GLY A 202 -6.81 14.80 10.89
N TRP A 203 -7.17 14.73 9.62
CA TRP A 203 -6.23 14.71 8.49
C TRP A 203 -5.36 15.96 8.38
N SER A 204 -5.82 17.10 8.93
CA SER A 204 -5.03 18.34 8.98
C SER A 204 -3.68 18.19 9.69
N ILE A 205 -3.56 17.28 10.67
CA ILE A 205 -2.29 16.98 11.33
C ILE A 205 -1.33 16.26 10.37
N VAL A 206 -1.86 15.30 9.59
CA VAL A 206 -1.10 14.61 8.55
C VAL A 206 -0.59 15.61 7.52
N VAL A 207 -1.49 16.46 6.98
CA VAL A 207 -1.12 17.51 6.01
C VAL A 207 -0.02 18.42 6.55
N ARG A 208 -0.14 18.87 7.81
CA ARG A 208 0.86 19.76 8.42
C ARG A 208 2.23 19.09 8.52
N GLN A 209 2.30 17.88 9.05
CA GLN A 209 3.56 17.18 9.24
C GLN A 209 4.23 16.84 7.90
N MET A 210 3.43 16.46 6.90
CA MET A 210 3.90 16.25 5.53
C MET A 210 4.45 17.54 4.92
N LYS A 211 3.75 18.66 5.10
CA LYS A 211 4.20 19.97 4.65
C LYS A 211 5.51 20.39 5.34
N ASP A 212 5.68 20.12 6.62
CA ASP A 212 6.92 20.39 7.37
C ASP A 212 8.06 19.47 6.91
N ALA A 213 7.77 18.22 6.55
CA ALA A 213 8.75 17.32 5.94
C ALA A 213 9.18 17.81 4.55
N PHE A 214 8.22 18.28 3.74
CA PHE A 214 8.44 18.75 2.37
C PHE A 214 9.13 20.10 2.30
N SER A 215 8.71 21.08 3.08
CA SER A 215 9.25 22.45 3.07
C SER A 215 10.75 22.50 3.34
N ARG A 216 11.24 21.64 4.25
CA ARG A 216 12.67 21.48 4.55
C ARG A 216 13.49 20.96 3.37
N ARG A 217 12.84 20.43 2.33
CA ARG A 217 13.47 19.83 1.14
C ARG A 217 13.28 20.67 -0.13
N LEU A 218 12.37 21.65 -0.09
CA LEU A 218 12.04 22.60 -1.16
C LEU A 218 12.97 23.83 -1.13
N GLN A 219 14.28 23.60 -1.23
CA GLN A 219 15.26 24.68 -1.40
C GLN A 219 15.75 24.71 -2.85
N SER A 220 15.55 25.83 -3.54
CA SER A 220 16.07 26.04 -4.89
C SER A 220 17.60 26.23 -4.85
N CYS A 221 18.27 25.89 -5.94
CA CYS A 221 19.71 26.09 -6.13
C CYS A 221 19.99 26.56 -7.56
N ASP A 222 21.15 27.16 -7.78
CA ASP A 222 21.51 27.74 -9.08
C ASP A 222 21.53 26.71 -10.23
N GLN A 223 21.88 25.46 -9.93
CA GLN A 223 21.83 24.37 -10.91
C GLN A 223 20.41 24.06 -11.38
N LEU A 224 19.44 24.06 -10.44
CA LEU A 224 18.03 23.84 -10.75
C LEU A 224 17.49 25.02 -11.57
N ARG A 225 17.79 26.26 -11.17
CA ARG A 225 17.36 27.46 -11.91
C ARG A 225 17.93 27.48 -13.32
N THR A 226 19.24 27.24 -13.48
CA THR A 226 19.89 27.19 -14.81
C THR A 226 19.27 26.13 -15.71
N LEU A 227 18.94 24.96 -15.14
CA LEU A 227 18.24 23.93 -15.88
C LEU A 227 16.86 24.40 -16.33
N VAL A 228 16.05 24.96 -15.42
CA VAL A 228 14.70 25.46 -15.77
C VAL A 228 14.77 26.61 -16.78
N ASP A 229 15.77 27.50 -16.68
CA ASP A 229 16.05 28.55 -17.66
C ASP A 229 16.38 27.99 -19.05
N SER A 230 17.12 26.89 -19.13
CA SER A 230 17.42 26.27 -20.43
C SER A 230 16.22 25.52 -21.04
N LEU A 231 15.36 24.90 -20.22
CA LEU A 231 14.15 24.23 -20.69
C LEU A 231 13.01 25.21 -21.03
N LEU A 232 12.88 26.27 -20.25
CA LEU A 232 11.79 27.23 -20.28
C LEU A 232 12.34 28.64 -20.07
N PRO A 233 12.97 29.28 -21.07
CA PRO A 233 13.51 30.64 -20.97
C PRO A 233 12.61 31.65 -20.24
N PRO A 234 13.14 32.47 -19.31
CA PRO A 234 12.35 33.39 -18.48
C PRO A 234 11.93 34.69 -19.21
N ASP A 235 12.43 34.90 -20.43
CA ASP A 235 12.14 36.04 -21.29
C ASP A 235 10.70 36.07 -21.83
N ARG A 236 9.93 35.00 -21.59
CA ARG A 236 8.51 34.92 -21.93
C ARG A 236 7.67 34.25 -20.85
N LYS A 237 6.39 34.60 -20.84
CA LYS A 237 5.39 33.88 -20.04
C LYS A 237 5.01 32.58 -20.73
N TRP A 238 5.08 31.49 -19.98
CA TRP A 238 4.69 30.18 -20.45
C TRP A 238 3.26 29.86 -20.03
N LYS A 239 2.53 29.19 -20.93
CA LYS A 239 1.27 28.56 -20.55
C LYS A 239 1.55 27.46 -19.52
N LYS A 240 0.70 27.36 -18.51
CA LYS A 240 0.82 26.40 -17.41
C LYS A 240 1.00 24.96 -17.90
N GLU A 241 0.29 24.62 -18.96
CA GLU A 241 0.30 23.29 -19.58
C GLU A 241 1.65 22.97 -20.21
N VAL A 242 2.30 23.97 -20.81
CA VAL A 242 3.62 23.83 -21.41
C VAL A 242 4.69 23.64 -20.33
N VAL A 243 4.64 24.47 -19.28
CA VAL A 243 5.55 24.33 -18.12
C VAL A 243 5.46 22.92 -17.54
N ALA A 244 4.24 22.49 -17.25
CA ALA A 244 3.97 21.20 -16.63
C ALA A 244 4.43 20.02 -17.49
N THR A 245 4.10 20.03 -18.79
CA THR A 245 4.46 18.95 -19.71
C THR A 245 5.97 18.87 -19.92
N THR A 246 6.63 20.01 -20.16
CA THR A 246 8.08 20.07 -20.36
C THR A 246 8.84 19.55 -19.15
N ILE A 247 8.46 19.99 -17.94
CA ILE A 247 9.12 19.55 -16.70
C ILE A 247 8.84 18.08 -16.42
N ALA A 248 7.59 17.62 -16.56
CA ALA A 248 7.23 16.24 -16.32
C ALA A 248 7.99 15.29 -17.26
N HIS A 249 8.04 15.61 -18.56
CA HIS A 249 8.82 14.84 -19.54
C HIS A 249 10.29 14.78 -19.15
N TRP A 250 10.89 15.94 -18.86
CA TRP A 250 12.30 16.00 -18.49
C TRP A 250 12.61 15.16 -17.24
N VAL A 251 11.79 15.25 -16.20
CA VAL A 251 11.98 14.49 -14.95
C VAL A 251 11.81 12.99 -15.18
N ILE A 252 10.84 12.57 -15.99
CA ILE A 252 10.62 11.15 -16.31
C ILE A 252 11.79 10.57 -17.09
N GLU A 253 12.34 11.32 -18.06
CA GLU A 253 13.44 10.88 -18.91
C GLU A 253 14.81 10.97 -18.23
N SER A 254 15.02 11.98 -17.39
CA SER A 254 16.34 12.34 -16.86
C SER A 254 16.62 11.87 -15.44
N ILE A 255 15.61 11.39 -14.70
CA ILE A 255 15.75 10.92 -13.32
C ILE A 255 15.36 9.45 -13.24
N THR A 256 16.36 8.60 -12.93
CA THR A 256 16.16 7.18 -12.72
C THR A 256 15.31 6.93 -11.47
N GLN A 257 14.22 6.19 -11.64
CA GLN A 257 13.35 5.78 -10.54
C GLN A 257 14.04 4.69 -9.70
N GLN A 258 14.20 4.95 -8.41
CA GLN A 258 14.64 3.95 -7.43
C GLN A 258 13.43 3.26 -6.80
N PRO A 259 13.55 1.97 -6.42
CA PRO A 259 12.59 1.32 -5.55
C PRO A 259 12.46 2.12 -4.25
N SER A 260 11.24 2.26 -3.76
CA SER A 260 10.95 2.92 -2.49
C SER A 260 10.30 1.90 -1.56
N SER A 261 10.70 1.88 -0.29
CA SER A 261 9.86 1.27 0.73
C SER A 261 8.63 2.17 0.90
N SER A 262 7.45 1.57 0.95
CA SER A 262 6.13 2.23 0.93
C SER A 262 5.88 3.29 2.03
N LEU A 263 6.82 3.50 2.95
CA LEU A 263 6.75 4.45 4.05
C LEU A 263 7.63 5.70 3.85
N ALA A 264 8.45 5.76 2.79
CA ALA A 264 9.42 6.84 2.61
C ALA A 264 8.82 8.08 1.91
N PHE A 265 7.82 8.72 2.52
CA PHE A 265 7.42 10.09 2.12
C PHE A 265 8.37 11.16 2.71
N THR A 266 9.63 10.83 2.95
CA THR A 266 10.67 11.77 3.38
C THR A 266 11.64 12.00 2.22
N PRO A 267 11.29 12.84 1.23
CA PRO A 267 12.07 13.02 0.02
C PRO A 267 13.42 13.68 0.30
N TYR A 268 14.45 13.36 -0.48
CA TYR A 268 15.71 14.10 -0.57
C TYR A 268 15.50 15.55 -1.04
N ARG A 269 16.49 16.42 -0.85
CA ARG A 269 16.39 17.80 -1.35
C ARG A 269 16.37 17.75 -2.88
N ALA A 270 15.56 18.60 -3.52
CA ALA A 270 15.42 18.62 -4.98
C ALA A 270 16.78 18.75 -5.71
N CYS A 271 17.67 19.58 -5.18
CA CYS A 271 19.02 19.76 -5.74
C CYS A 271 19.91 18.52 -5.63
N ASP A 272 19.77 17.73 -4.57
CA ASP A 272 20.52 16.48 -4.43
C ASP A 272 20.02 15.43 -5.43
N VAL A 273 18.70 15.34 -5.60
CA VAL A 273 18.06 14.47 -6.61
C VAL A 273 18.51 14.85 -8.03
N LEU A 274 18.56 16.15 -8.32
CA LEU A 274 19.04 16.68 -9.59
C LEU A 274 20.52 16.33 -9.85
N ALA A 275 21.36 16.42 -8.82
CA ALA A 275 22.78 16.08 -8.92
C ALA A 275 22.99 14.56 -9.12
N LEU A 276 22.25 13.73 -8.37
CA LEU A 276 22.34 12.28 -8.40
C LEU A 276 21.67 11.65 -9.64
N ARG A 277 20.75 12.38 -10.30
CA ARG A 277 19.92 11.88 -11.42
C ARG A 277 19.14 10.61 -11.08
N SER A 278 18.79 10.44 -9.82
CA SER A 278 18.20 9.22 -9.28
C SER A 278 17.39 9.54 -8.03
N GLY A 279 16.23 8.89 -7.86
CA GLY A 279 15.38 9.10 -6.69
C GLY A 279 14.09 8.26 -6.71
N THR A 280 13.38 8.27 -5.59
CA THR A 280 12.05 7.66 -5.43
C THR A 280 10.96 8.48 -6.14
N THR A 281 9.71 7.98 -6.13
CA THR A 281 8.58 8.74 -6.69
C THR A 281 8.38 10.05 -5.93
N ALA A 282 8.55 10.02 -4.60
CA ALA A 282 8.44 11.22 -3.79
C ALA A 282 9.50 12.27 -4.18
N ASP A 283 10.73 11.83 -4.42
CA ASP A 283 11.83 12.70 -4.86
C ASP A 283 11.53 13.38 -6.21
N LYS A 284 11.01 12.61 -7.18
CA LYS A 284 10.64 13.14 -8.50
C LYS A 284 9.51 14.17 -8.40
N VAL A 285 8.48 13.90 -7.58
CA VAL A 285 7.38 14.84 -7.32
C VAL A 285 7.91 16.15 -6.72
N MET A 286 8.81 16.06 -5.73
CA MET A 286 9.38 17.25 -5.11
C MET A 286 10.26 18.06 -6.07
N LEU A 287 11.10 17.39 -6.86
CA LEU A 287 11.93 18.04 -7.88
C LEU A 287 11.07 18.75 -8.91
N ALA A 288 10.07 18.06 -9.47
CA ALA A 288 9.16 18.64 -10.45
C ALA A 288 8.35 19.81 -9.88
N SER A 289 7.88 19.70 -8.63
CA SER A 289 7.19 20.80 -7.93
C SER A 289 8.06 22.05 -7.83
N MET A 290 9.34 21.90 -7.48
CA MET A 290 10.29 23.01 -7.41
C MET A 290 10.56 23.62 -8.78
N MET A 291 10.77 22.79 -9.80
CA MET A 291 11.00 23.28 -11.17
C MET A 291 9.80 24.07 -11.70
N MET A 292 8.58 23.63 -11.39
CA MET A 292 7.35 24.35 -11.80
C MET A 292 7.19 25.68 -11.06
N ALA A 293 7.59 25.72 -9.78
CA ALA A 293 7.56 26.94 -8.97
C ALA A 293 8.49 28.04 -9.51
N GLU A 294 9.66 27.70 -10.08
CA GLU A 294 10.56 28.65 -10.77
C GLU A 294 9.90 29.33 -12.00
N ARG A 295 8.74 28.85 -12.44
CA ARG A 295 7.91 29.44 -13.50
C ARG A 295 6.53 29.88 -13.04
N GLY A 296 6.35 30.03 -11.72
CA GLY A 296 5.11 30.53 -11.13
C GLY A 296 3.93 29.55 -11.28
N VAL A 297 4.20 28.27 -11.56
CA VAL A 297 3.16 27.24 -11.63
C VAL A 297 3.09 26.52 -10.29
N GLU A 298 1.98 26.72 -9.57
CA GLU A 298 1.67 25.98 -8.35
C GLU A 298 1.36 24.52 -8.69
N ALA A 299 2.14 23.60 -8.12
CA ALA A 299 1.92 22.16 -8.18
C ALA A 299 1.88 21.62 -6.75
N ILE A 300 0.80 20.95 -6.39
CA ILE A 300 0.53 20.46 -5.03
C ILE A 300 0.91 18.98 -4.95
N PRO A 301 1.96 18.61 -4.20
CA PRO A 301 2.21 17.21 -3.87
C PRO A 301 0.99 16.59 -3.20
N THR A 302 0.53 15.46 -3.72
CA THR A 302 -0.72 14.81 -3.30
C THR A 302 -0.45 13.34 -3.04
N LEU A 303 -0.70 12.91 -1.81
CA LEU A 303 -0.55 11.51 -1.39
C LEU A 303 -1.71 10.69 -1.93
N ILE A 304 -1.43 9.50 -2.44
CA ILE A 304 -2.40 8.63 -3.11
C ILE A 304 -2.40 7.27 -2.45
N LYS A 305 -3.60 6.74 -2.20
CA LYS A 305 -3.80 5.32 -1.99
C LYS A 305 -4.08 4.68 -3.34
N SER A 306 -3.11 3.97 -3.91
CA SER A 306 -3.31 3.29 -5.20
C SER A 306 -4.41 2.23 -5.07
N GLN A 307 -5.15 1.98 -6.15
CA GLN A 307 -6.24 0.99 -6.20
C GLN A 307 -7.41 1.26 -5.24
N SER A 308 -7.49 2.43 -4.61
CA SER A 308 -8.64 2.83 -3.80
C SER A 308 -9.79 3.33 -4.68
N ASN A 309 -10.48 2.41 -5.35
CA ASN A 309 -11.62 2.73 -6.19
C ASN A 309 -12.86 3.14 -5.35
N LEU A 310 -14.03 3.27 -5.98
CA LEU A 310 -15.28 3.68 -5.30
C LEU A 310 -15.75 2.70 -4.21
N THR A 311 -15.30 1.45 -4.21
CA THR A 311 -15.64 0.45 -3.18
C THR A 311 -14.63 0.43 -2.04
N TYR A 312 -13.57 1.22 -2.12
CA TYR A 312 -12.58 1.33 -1.05
C TYR A 312 -13.19 1.96 0.20
N ASN A 313 -13.11 1.24 1.31
CA ASN A 313 -13.50 1.73 2.62
C ASN A 313 -12.52 2.81 3.06
N GLU A 314 -13.02 4.04 3.22
CA GLU A 314 -12.15 5.13 3.64
C GLU A 314 -11.63 4.89 5.06
N PRO A 315 -10.31 4.96 5.27
CA PRO A 315 -9.72 4.55 6.53
C PRO A 315 -9.99 5.56 7.63
N THR A 316 -9.72 5.17 8.86
CA THR A 316 -9.46 6.13 9.95
C THR A 316 -8.27 7.02 9.60
N VAL A 317 -8.14 8.18 10.26
CA VAL A 317 -7.04 9.12 10.00
C VAL A 317 -5.70 8.41 10.25
N SER A 318 -4.89 8.25 9.21
CA SER A 318 -3.70 7.39 9.26
C SER A 318 -2.72 7.74 8.13
N MET A 319 -1.74 6.88 7.86
CA MET A 319 -0.88 6.96 6.66
C MET A 319 -1.11 5.77 5.72
N PRO A 320 -2.30 5.67 5.10
CA PRO A 320 -2.63 4.54 4.23
C PRO A 320 -1.96 4.65 2.84
N PHE A 321 -1.44 5.82 2.49
CA PHE A 321 -0.96 6.17 1.17
C PHE A 321 0.30 5.38 0.78
N ASP A 322 0.39 5.03 -0.50
CA ASP A 322 1.49 4.23 -1.07
C ASP A 322 2.10 4.85 -2.33
N HIS A 323 1.58 5.99 -2.78
CA HIS A 323 2.04 6.70 -3.97
C HIS A 323 1.92 8.21 -3.80
N MET A 324 2.62 9.00 -4.61
CA MET A 324 2.53 10.46 -4.61
C MET A 324 2.56 11.01 -6.04
N VAL A 325 1.72 12.02 -6.29
CA VAL A 325 1.58 12.70 -7.58
C VAL A 325 1.55 14.22 -7.40
N LEU A 326 1.61 14.98 -8.50
CA LEU A 326 1.36 16.42 -8.48
C LEU A 326 -0.06 16.73 -8.94
N VAL A 327 -0.74 17.62 -8.21
CA VAL A 327 -2.02 18.20 -8.60
C VAL A 327 -1.83 19.70 -8.86
N LEU A 328 -2.15 20.14 -10.07
CA LEU A 328 -2.04 21.51 -10.53
C LEU A 328 -3.44 22.16 -10.53
N PRO A 329 -3.75 23.06 -9.59
CA PRO A 329 -5.08 23.68 -9.47
C PRO A 329 -5.45 24.48 -10.73
N GLY A 330 -6.61 24.24 -11.34
CA GLY A 330 -7.13 25.02 -12.46
C GLY A 330 -8.47 25.67 -12.14
N ASP A 331 -8.94 26.56 -13.00
CA ASP A 331 -10.15 27.37 -12.77
C ASP A 331 -11.44 26.52 -12.74
N SER A 332 -11.51 25.47 -13.55
CA SER A 332 -12.66 24.55 -13.64
C SER A 332 -12.33 23.08 -13.40
N SER A 333 -11.05 22.69 -13.53
CA SER A 333 -10.59 21.32 -13.31
C SER A 333 -9.14 21.30 -12.81
N ALA A 334 -8.82 20.35 -11.93
CA ALA A 334 -7.49 20.19 -11.35
C ALA A 334 -6.70 19.14 -12.12
N GLN A 335 -5.47 19.44 -12.50
CA GLN A 335 -4.72 18.56 -13.39
C GLN A 335 -3.73 17.70 -12.63
N MET A 336 -3.70 16.40 -12.92
CA MET A 336 -2.81 15.48 -12.25
C MET A 336 -1.61 15.11 -13.13
N ILE A 337 -0.44 14.98 -12.51
CA ILE A 337 0.81 14.54 -13.14
C ILE A 337 1.40 13.42 -12.29
N ASP A 338 1.42 12.22 -12.86
CA ASP A 338 2.13 11.06 -12.31
C ASP A 338 3.50 10.93 -12.97
N LEU A 339 4.55 10.83 -12.15
CA LEU A 339 5.95 10.76 -12.58
C LEU A 339 6.55 9.35 -12.45
N SER A 340 5.75 8.35 -12.04
CA SER A 340 6.18 6.96 -11.84
C SER A 340 6.34 6.18 -13.14
N PHE A 341 5.58 6.53 -14.17
CA PHE A 341 5.56 5.80 -15.45
C PHE A 341 5.83 6.73 -16.62
N ARG A 342 5.88 6.15 -17.84
CA ARG A 342 6.06 6.88 -19.10
C ARG A 342 5.21 8.16 -19.13
N PRO A 343 5.67 9.24 -19.78
CA PRO A 343 4.93 10.48 -19.84
C PRO A 343 3.53 10.24 -20.38
N VAL A 344 2.54 10.39 -19.49
CA VAL A 344 1.13 10.36 -19.83
C VAL A 344 0.78 11.76 -20.37
N PRO A 345 -0.01 11.89 -21.46
CA PRO A 345 -0.38 13.19 -21.95
C PRO A 345 -0.97 14.06 -20.85
N TYR A 346 -0.61 15.34 -20.85
CA TYR A 346 -1.05 16.31 -19.85
C TYR A 346 -2.58 16.25 -19.61
N GLY A 347 -2.99 16.10 -18.35
CA GLY A 347 -4.40 15.99 -17.97
C GLY A 347 -4.99 14.57 -18.05
N VAL A 348 -4.18 13.52 -18.23
CA VAL A 348 -4.62 12.11 -18.18
C VAL A 348 -4.11 11.44 -16.91
N ALA A 349 -5.00 10.75 -16.20
CA ALA A 349 -4.64 9.91 -15.06
C ALA A 349 -4.43 8.45 -15.51
N PRO A 350 -3.39 7.75 -15.00
CA PRO A 350 -3.35 6.30 -15.03
C PRO A 350 -4.60 5.69 -14.39
N THR A 351 -5.07 4.55 -14.92
CA THR A 351 -6.25 3.83 -14.41
C THR A 351 -6.07 3.39 -12.95
N SER A 352 -4.84 3.13 -12.51
CA SER A 352 -4.51 2.70 -11.14
C SER A 352 -4.80 3.74 -10.05
N ILE A 353 -4.96 5.01 -10.42
CA ILE A 353 -5.23 6.12 -9.50
C ILE A 353 -6.53 6.87 -9.83
N GLU A 354 -7.35 6.29 -10.71
CA GLU A 354 -8.66 6.82 -11.03
C GLU A 354 -9.61 6.67 -9.82
N ASN A 355 -10.27 7.76 -9.40
CA ASN A 355 -11.11 7.81 -8.19
C ASN A 355 -10.38 7.46 -6.89
N ALA A 356 -9.04 7.48 -6.90
CA ALA A 356 -8.25 7.17 -5.71
C ALA A 356 -8.55 8.13 -4.56
N PHE A 357 -8.54 7.59 -3.35
CA PHE A 357 -8.44 8.31 -2.09
C PHE A 357 -7.09 9.04 -2.04
N ALA A 358 -7.16 10.36 -1.94
CA ALA A 358 -6.02 11.25 -2.10
C ALA A 358 -6.01 12.32 -1.02
N LEU A 359 -4.82 12.70 -0.56
CA LEU A 359 -4.63 13.79 0.40
C LEU A 359 -3.68 14.83 -0.18
N PRO A 360 -4.21 15.95 -0.69
CA PRO A 360 -3.41 17.07 -1.15
C PRO A 360 -2.65 17.70 0.03
N VAL A 361 -1.33 17.86 -0.10
CA VAL A 361 -0.52 18.50 0.93
C VAL A 361 -0.54 20.02 0.73
N SER A 362 -1.63 20.66 1.16
CA SER A 362 -1.88 22.09 0.98
C SER A 362 -2.63 22.69 2.17
N ASP A 363 -2.45 23.99 2.44
CA ASP A 363 -3.23 24.67 3.49
C ASP A 363 -4.71 24.84 3.12
N ARG A 364 -5.01 24.80 1.81
CA ARG A 364 -6.35 25.02 1.25
C ARG A 364 -7.24 23.78 1.36
N MET A 365 -6.66 22.58 1.38
CA MET A 365 -7.38 21.31 1.47
C MET A 365 -6.82 20.50 2.63
N ARG A 366 -7.65 20.30 3.66
CA ARG A 366 -7.24 19.66 4.92
C ARG A 366 -7.83 18.27 5.12
N ASP A 367 -8.76 17.89 4.25
CA ASP A 367 -9.41 16.59 4.24
C ASP A 367 -9.07 15.85 2.94
N PRO A 368 -9.08 14.50 2.98
CA PRO A 368 -8.91 13.69 1.79
C PRO A 368 -10.02 13.96 0.78
N VAL A 369 -9.69 13.76 -0.49
CA VAL A 369 -10.60 13.87 -1.62
C VAL A 369 -10.53 12.61 -2.46
N ARG A 370 -11.58 12.35 -3.22
CA ARG A 370 -11.55 11.38 -4.31
C ARG A 370 -11.13 12.08 -5.59
N LEU A 371 -10.14 11.53 -6.28
CA LEU A 371 -9.70 12.03 -7.59
C LEU A 371 -10.68 11.61 -8.69
N HIS A 372 -11.88 12.18 -8.63
CA HIS A 372 -12.95 11.86 -9.55
C HIS A 372 -12.59 12.24 -10.99
N LYS A 373 -13.03 11.42 -11.96
CA LYS A 373 -12.87 11.67 -13.42
C LYS A 373 -13.23 13.09 -13.86
N ARG A 374 -14.18 13.74 -13.18
CA ARG A 374 -14.61 15.13 -13.47
C ARG A 374 -13.51 16.17 -13.28
N PHE A 375 -12.51 15.87 -12.44
CA PHE A 375 -11.37 16.76 -12.24
C PHE A 375 -10.28 16.52 -13.29
N ILE A 376 -10.30 15.36 -13.94
CA ILE A 376 -9.37 14.99 -15.00
C ILE A 376 -9.95 15.50 -16.31
N THR A 377 -9.17 16.23 -17.12
CA THR A 377 -9.63 16.70 -18.42
C THR A 377 -9.98 15.48 -19.29
N PRO A 378 -11.25 15.26 -19.67
CA PRO A 378 -11.64 14.07 -20.41
C PRO A 378 -11.06 14.14 -21.82
N ARG A 379 -10.01 13.36 -22.08
CA ARG A 379 -9.53 13.09 -23.44
C ARG A 379 -10.07 11.75 -23.87
N SER A 380 -10.97 11.76 -24.86
CA SER A 380 -11.60 10.55 -25.37
C SER A 380 -10.85 10.01 -26.57
N TYR A 381 -10.63 8.69 -26.60
CA TYR A 381 -10.29 7.97 -27.82
C TYR A 381 -11.25 6.81 -28.01
N VAL A 382 -11.57 6.50 -29.26
CA VAL A 382 -12.40 5.36 -29.66
C VAL A 382 -11.51 4.39 -30.39
N VAL A 383 -11.42 3.16 -29.87
CA VAL A 383 -10.78 2.04 -30.54
C VAL A 383 -11.86 1.14 -31.08
N THR A 384 -11.91 0.98 -32.41
CA THR A 384 -12.80 0.03 -33.06
C THR A 384 -11.95 -1.10 -33.63
N THR A 385 -12.12 -2.30 -33.08
CA THR A 385 -11.47 -3.52 -33.56
C THR A 385 -12.51 -4.42 -34.21
N GLN A 386 -12.35 -4.71 -35.49
CA GLN A 386 -13.11 -5.74 -36.19
C GLN A 386 -12.24 -6.99 -36.27
N MET A 387 -12.71 -8.11 -35.71
CA MET A 387 -12.00 -9.39 -35.73
C MET A 387 -12.79 -10.41 -36.55
N ARG A 388 -12.08 -11.21 -37.34
CA ARG A 388 -12.63 -12.36 -38.07
C ARG A 388 -11.80 -13.59 -37.73
N ILE A 389 -12.48 -14.62 -37.24
CA ILE A 389 -11.91 -15.95 -36.99
C ILE A 389 -12.34 -16.83 -38.16
N ASP A 390 -11.40 -17.53 -38.79
CA ASP A 390 -11.72 -18.49 -39.84
C ASP A 390 -11.92 -19.91 -39.30
N THR A 391 -12.29 -20.83 -40.19
CA THR A 391 -12.65 -22.22 -39.85
C THR A 391 -11.48 -23.07 -39.36
N VAL A 392 -10.24 -22.58 -39.47
CA VAL A 392 -9.03 -23.25 -38.97
C VAL A 392 -8.41 -22.51 -37.78
N GLY A 393 -9.10 -21.49 -37.24
CA GLY A 393 -8.71 -20.78 -36.03
C GLY A 393 -7.79 -19.57 -36.24
N TRP A 394 -7.55 -19.13 -37.49
CA TRP A 394 -6.79 -17.89 -37.72
C TRP A 394 -7.64 -16.68 -37.35
N ILE A 395 -7.03 -15.79 -36.56
CA ILE A 395 -7.62 -14.52 -36.18
C ILE A 395 -7.01 -13.42 -37.06
N THR A 396 -7.85 -12.77 -37.84
CA THR A 396 -7.50 -11.52 -38.56
C THR A 396 -8.21 -10.36 -37.88
N SER A 397 -7.50 -9.24 -37.65
CA SER A 397 -8.10 -8.07 -37.01
C SER A 397 -7.74 -6.78 -37.75
N ARG A 398 -8.69 -5.84 -37.75
CA ARG A 398 -8.50 -4.46 -38.19
C ARG A 398 -8.87 -3.52 -37.07
N THR A 399 -7.90 -2.77 -36.58
CA THR A 399 -8.08 -1.79 -35.52
C THR A 399 -8.01 -0.37 -36.07
N SER A 400 -8.96 0.48 -35.68
CA SER A 400 -8.93 1.92 -35.94
C SER A 400 -8.98 2.71 -34.63
N LEU A 401 -8.15 3.74 -34.52
CA LEU A 401 -8.04 4.60 -33.34
C LEU A 401 -8.45 6.02 -33.72
N HIS A 402 -9.52 6.52 -33.13
CA HIS A 402 -9.95 7.92 -33.25
C HIS A 402 -9.71 8.62 -31.92
N ALA A 403 -8.68 9.44 -31.82
CA ALA A 403 -8.31 10.15 -30.61
C ALA A 403 -8.60 11.66 -30.74
N ARG A 404 -9.26 12.26 -29.75
CA ARG A 404 -9.46 13.72 -29.67
C ARG A 404 -8.60 14.30 -28.55
N ASP A 405 -8.02 15.48 -28.81
CA ASP A 405 -7.20 16.24 -27.86
C ASP A 405 -5.91 15.53 -27.41
N PHE A 406 -5.39 14.61 -28.22
CA PHE A 406 -4.06 14.00 -28.06
C PHE A 406 -3.04 14.65 -29.00
N ASP A 407 -1.78 14.74 -28.57
CA ASP A 407 -0.70 15.06 -29.49
C ASP A 407 -0.44 13.90 -30.47
N SER A 408 0.08 14.20 -31.66
CA SER A 408 0.30 13.20 -32.72
C SER A 408 1.26 12.08 -32.32
N SER A 409 2.23 12.36 -31.45
CA SER A 409 3.16 11.36 -30.94
C SER A 409 2.47 10.40 -29.95
N ALA A 410 1.55 10.90 -29.13
CA ALA A 410 0.73 10.10 -28.24
C ALA A 410 -0.22 9.18 -29.03
N VAL A 411 -0.85 9.70 -30.09
CA VAL A 411 -1.70 8.89 -30.99
C VAL A 411 -0.90 7.76 -31.64
N MET A 412 0.29 8.04 -32.15
CA MET A 412 1.15 7.02 -32.77
C MET A 412 1.64 5.96 -31.77
N ARG A 413 1.91 6.33 -30.52
CA ARG A 413 2.27 5.38 -29.47
C ARG A 413 1.10 4.48 -29.08
N MET A 414 -0.10 5.05 -28.90
CA MET A 414 -1.32 4.29 -28.64
C MET A 414 -1.64 3.32 -29.78
N ALA A 415 -1.50 3.76 -31.04
CA ALA A 415 -1.71 2.89 -32.18
C ALA A 415 -0.80 1.64 -32.15
N ARG A 416 0.45 1.78 -31.71
CA ARG A 416 1.42 0.67 -31.61
C ARG A 416 1.08 -0.36 -30.53
N SER A 417 0.43 0.01 -29.43
CA SER A 417 0.01 -0.96 -28.40
C SER A 417 -1.17 -1.84 -28.84
N PHE A 418 -1.88 -1.46 -29.90
CA PHE A 418 -2.97 -2.26 -30.47
C PHE A 418 -2.55 -3.13 -31.66
N VAL A 419 -1.29 -3.03 -32.10
CA VAL A 419 -0.72 -3.96 -33.08
C VAL A 419 -0.14 -5.13 -32.29
N PRO A 420 -0.62 -6.37 -32.50
CA PRO A 420 -0.01 -7.53 -31.85
C PRO A 420 1.47 -7.59 -32.22
N SER A 421 2.36 -7.38 -31.26
CA SER A 421 3.76 -7.78 -31.41
C SER A 421 3.76 -9.29 -31.59
N GLY A 422 4.17 -9.75 -32.77
CA GLY A 422 4.03 -11.15 -33.20
C GLY A 422 4.33 -12.14 -32.08
N MET A 423 3.30 -12.84 -31.63
CA MET A 423 3.48 -14.09 -30.90
C MET A 423 3.98 -15.13 -31.90
N PRO A 424 5.08 -15.84 -31.63
CA PRO A 424 5.25 -17.15 -32.21
C PRO A 424 4.20 -18.06 -31.56
N MET A 425 3.23 -18.51 -32.34
CA MET A 425 2.38 -19.65 -31.98
C MET A 425 3.02 -20.93 -32.56
N PRO A 426 2.85 -22.09 -31.89
CA PRO A 426 3.67 -23.29 -32.07
C PRO A 426 3.68 -23.87 -33.49
#